data_AF-A0A951Q428-F1
#
_entry.id   AF-A0A951Q428-F1
#
_cell.length_a   1.000
_cell.length_b   1.000
_cell.length_c   1.000
_cell.angle_alpha   90.00
_cell.angle_beta   90.00
_cell.angle_gamma   90.00
#
_symmetry.space_group_name_H-M   'P 1'
#
loop_
_entity.id
_entity.type
_entity.pdbx_description
1 polymer ?
#
loop_
_entity_poly.entity_id
_entity_poly.type
_entity_poly.pdbx_seq_one_letter_code
_entity_poly.pdbx_strand_id
1 'polypeptide(L)'
;MNESLNAAQSELQVMDFFAAALQDKVLLGRLMEAMGAKDKAAIMAMAAECGYNFSQESLHQGLTKVFHLITPIMQEQNLAVSEEID
;
A
#
# COMPACT_ATOMS: atom_id res chain seq x y z
N MET A 1 -10.56 -24.24 8.90
CA MET A 1 -10.51 -23.00 9.68
C MET A 1 -9.05 -22.54 9.84
N ASN A 2 -8.35 -22.33 8.71
CA ASN A 2 -6.90 -22.05 8.68
C ASN A 2 -6.55 -21.00 7.61
N GLU A 3 -7.27 -20.98 6.49
CA GLU A 3 -7.03 -20.05 5.38
C GLU A 3 -7.46 -18.61 5.71
N SER A 4 -8.58 -18.42 6.41
CA SER A 4 -9.06 -17.07 6.77
C SER A 4 -8.15 -16.35 7.77
N LEU A 5 -7.50 -17.09 8.68
CA LEU A 5 -6.52 -16.52 9.63
C LEU A 5 -5.24 -16.11 8.89
N ASN A 6 -4.76 -16.95 7.97
CA ASN A 6 -3.60 -16.66 7.13
C ASN A 6 -3.85 -15.46 6.21
N ALA A 7 -5.06 -15.32 5.67
CA ALA A 7 -5.44 -14.18 4.85
C ALA A 7 -5.45 -12.88 5.68
N ALA A 8 -6.08 -12.88 6.85
CA ALA A 8 -6.15 -11.72 7.73
C ALA A 8 -4.76 -11.29 8.25
N GLN A 9 -3.88 -12.24 8.59
CA GLN A 9 -2.49 -11.95 8.96
C GLN A 9 -1.70 -11.40 7.78
N SER A 10 -1.88 -11.95 6.59
CA SER A 10 -1.18 -11.46 5.39
C SER A 10 -1.61 -10.04 5.02
N GLU A 11 -2.90 -9.72 5.14
CA GLU A 11 -3.40 -8.35 4.92
C GLU A 11 -2.83 -7.35 5.94
N LEU A 12 -2.74 -7.74 7.22
CA LEU A 12 -2.16 -6.91 8.27
C LEU A 12 -0.68 -6.60 7.97
N GLN A 13 0.10 -7.61 7.55
CA GLN A 13 1.50 -7.41 7.19
C GLN A 13 1.70 -6.47 5.99
N VAL A 14 0.78 -6.45 5.02
CA VAL A 14 0.83 -5.50 3.91
C VAL A 14 0.62 -4.07 4.41
N MET A 15 -0.34 -3.86 5.32
CA MET A 15 -0.59 -2.54 5.91
C MET A 15 0.58 -2.08 6.79
N ASP A 16 1.13 -2.98 7.61
CA ASP A 16 2.28 -2.68 8.46
C ASP A 16 3.52 -2.33 7.63
N PHE A 17 3.75 -3.05 6.51
CA PHE A 17 4.83 -2.74 5.58
C PHE A 17 4.67 -1.34 4.97
N PHE A 18 3.48 -0.97 4.52
CA PHE A 18 3.24 0.38 4.00
C PHE A 18 3.39 1.46 5.07
N ALA A 19 2.94 1.21 6.29
CA ALA A 19 3.14 2.13 7.41
C ALA A 19 4.63 2.31 7.74
N ALA A 20 5.41 1.23 7.72
CA ALA A 20 6.86 1.30 7.91
C ALA A 20 7.54 2.09 6.78
N ALA A 21 7.13 1.86 5.53
CA ALA A 21 7.62 2.62 4.38
C ALA A 21 7.34 4.12 4.53
N LEU A 22 6.16 4.53 5.01
CA LEU A 22 5.84 5.94 5.25
C LEU A 22 6.73 6.61 6.31
N GLN A 23 7.32 5.84 7.23
CA GLN A 23 8.19 6.34 8.29
C GLN A 23 9.67 6.39 7.89
N ASP A 24 10.07 5.63 6.86
CA ASP A 24 11.45 5.57 6.35
C ASP A 24 11.52 6.17 4.94
N LYS A 25 12.16 7.34 4.80
CA LYS A 25 12.27 8.06 3.53
C LYS A 25 12.99 7.25 2.43
N VAL A 26 13.95 6.41 2.79
CA VAL A 26 14.70 5.59 1.84
C VAL A 26 13.82 4.45 1.36
N LEU A 27 13.15 3.76 2.28
CA LEU A 27 12.20 2.71 1.95
C LEU A 27 11.02 3.25 1.13
N LEU A 28 10.49 4.42 1.49
CA LEU A 28 9.44 5.10 0.73
C LEU A 28 9.87 5.40 -0.71
N GLY A 29 11.08 5.93 -0.90
CA GLY A 29 11.62 6.22 -2.23
C GLY A 29 11.69 4.98 -3.11
N ARG A 30 12.28 3.89 -2.59
CA ARG A 30 12.35 2.59 -3.28
C ARG A 30 10.96 2.02 -3.56
N LEU A 31 10.04 2.12 -2.61
CA LEU A 31 8.66 1.66 -2.77
C LEU A 31 7.93 2.43 -3.86
N MET A 32 8.04 3.76 -3.89
CA MET A 32 7.42 4.60 -4.91
C MET A 32 7.98 4.30 -6.31
N GLU A 33 9.28 4.08 -6.43
CA GLU A 33 9.92 3.68 -7.69
C GLU A 33 9.36 2.33 -8.19
N ALA A 34 9.31 1.32 -7.32
CA ALA A 34 8.76 0.02 -7.66
C ALA A 34 7.26 0.08 -8.02
N MET A 35 6.47 0.86 -7.30
CA MET A 35 5.06 1.09 -7.63
C MET A 35 4.89 1.79 -8.99
N GLY A 36 5.71 2.81 -9.28
CA GLY A 36 5.71 3.51 -10.56
C GLY A 36 6.09 2.58 -11.73
N ALA A 37 7.06 1.70 -11.52
CA ALA A 37 7.45 0.66 -12.47
C ALA A 37 6.47 -0.53 -12.53
N LYS A 38 5.48 -0.59 -11.64
CA LYS A 38 4.55 -1.71 -11.44
C LYS A 38 5.28 -3.04 -11.13
N ASP A 39 6.46 -2.95 -10.51
CA ASP A 39 7.29 -4.09 -10.18
C ASP A 39 6.88 -4.71 -8.84
N LYS A 40 5.95 -5.67 -8.92
CA LYS A 40 5.47 -6.40 -7.74
C LYS A 40 6.57 -7.26 -7.10
N ALA A 41 7.54 -7.74 -7.86
CA ALA A 41 8.62 -8.58 -7.33
C ALA A 41 9.56 -7.75 -6.46
N ALA A 42 9.91 -6.54 -6.91
CA ALA A 42 10.69 -5.59 -6.11
C ALA A 42 9.97 -5.23 -4.80
N ILE A 43 8.66 -4.99 -4.84
CA ILE A 43 7.87 -4.69 -3.63
C ILE A 43 7.92 -5.85 -2.63
N MET A 44 7.76 -7.08 -3.11
CA MET A 44 7.82 -8.29 -2.27
C MET A 44 9.23 -8.50 -1.69
N ALA A 45 10.29 -8.24 -2.47
CA ALA A 45 11.66 -8.34 -1.98
C ALA A 45 11.95 -7.32 -0.87
N MET A 46 11.52 -6.07 -1.04
CA MET A 46 11.63 -5.04 0.01
C MET A 46 10.87 -5.41 1.28
N ALA A 47 9.66 -5.95 1.13
CA ALA A 47 8.87 -6.42 2.27
C ALA A 47 9.61 -7.54 3.04
N ALA A 48 10.20 -8.50 2.33
CA ALA A 48 10.99 -9.57 2.93
C ALA A 48 12.27 -9.05 3.62
N GLU A 49 12.97 -8.07 3.03
CA GLU A 49 14.11 -7.38 3.65
C GLU A 49 13.73 -6.73 5.00
N CYS A 50 12.49 -6.24 5.11
CA CYS A 50 11.94 -5.64 6.32
C CYS A 50 11.27 -6.65 7.28
N GLY A 51 11.32 -7.95 6.98
CA GLY A 51 10.77 -9.01 7.84
C GLY A 51 9.27 -9.30 7.64
N TYR A 52 8.64 -8.78 6.59
CA TYR A 52 7.25 -9.07 6.24
C TYR A 52 7.17 -10.26 5.27
N ASN A 53 6.11 -11.06 5.39
CA ASN A 53 5.92 -12.26 4.56
C ASN A 53 4.46 -12.41 4.13
N PHE A 54 4.05 -11.57 3.19
CA PHE A 54 2.72 -11.65 2.57
C PHE A 54 2.79 -12.20 1.15
N SER A 55 1.66 -12.69 0.64
CA SER A 55 1.55 -13.17 -0.74
C SER A 55 1.34 -12.02 -1.73
N GLN A 56 1.55 -12.29 -3.03
CA GLN A 56 1.22 -11.35 -4.09
C GLN A 56 -0.29 -11.03 -4.14
N GLU A 57 -1.16 -11.99 -3.78
CA GLU A 57 -2.60 -11.78 -3.68
C GLU A 57 -2.92 -10.79 -2.56
N SER A 58 -2.33 -10.98 -1.39
CA SER A 58 -2.49 -10.08 -0.24
C SER A 58 -1.97 -8.67 -0.55
N LEU A 59 -0.84 -8.56 -1.27
CA LEU A 59 -0.34 -7.28 -1.76
C LEU A 59 -1.36 -6.60 -2.68
N HIS A 60 -1.95 -7.34 -3.61
CA HIS A 60 -2.96 -6.79 -4.52
C HIS A 60 -4.22 -6.33 -3.78
N GLN A 61 -4.71 -7.12 -2.82
CA GLN A 61 -5.85 -6.77 -1.98
C GLN A 61 -5.55 -5.54 -1.12
N GLY A 62 -4.38 -5.49 -0.48
CA GLY A 62 -3.95 -4.36 0.35
C GLY A 62 -3.83 -3.07 -0.46
N LEU A 63 -3.21 -3.11 -1.64
CA LEU A 63 -3.16 -1.96 -2.55
C LEU A 63 -4.55 -1.50 -2.97
N THR A 64 -5.43 -2.44 -3.34
CA THR A 64 -6.82 -2.12 -3.70
C THR A 64 -7.55 -1.41 -2.56
N LYS A 65 -7.38 -1.87 -1.31
CA LYS A 65 -7.95 -1.22 -0.13
C LYS A 65 -7.40 0.20 0.05
N VAL A 66 -6.09 0.38 -0.06
CA VAL A 66 -5.45 1.71 0.02
C VAL A 66 -5.99 2.64 -1.06
N PHE A 67 -6.08 2.18 -2.31
CA PHE A 67 -6.65 2.98 -3.40
C PHE A 67 -8.11 3.35 -3.16
N HIS A 68 -8.94 2.43 -2.69
CA HIS A 68 -10.34 2.71 -2.36
C HIS A 68 -10.49 3.73 -1.21
N LEU A 69 -9.55 3.78 -0.27
CA LEU A 69 -9.55 4.77 0.80
C LEU A 69 -9.07 6.15 0.32
N ILE A 70 -8.03 6.19 -0.51
CA ILE A 70 -7.40 7.46 -0.95
C ILE A 70 -8.19 8.13 -2.07
N THR A 71 -8.78 7.37 -2.99
CA THR A 71 -9.53 7.92 -4.15
C THR A 71 -10.61 8.93 -3.75
N PRO A 72 -11.55 8.62 -2.83
CA PRO A 72 -12.58 9.58 -2.44
C PRO A 72 -11.99 10.82 -1.76
N ILE A 73 -10.96 10.65 -0.92
CA ILE A 73 -10.26 11.78 -0.26
C ILE A 73 -9.64 12.72 -1.29
N MET A 74 -8.99 12.17 -2.32
CA MET A 74 -8.43 12.97 -3.41
C MET A 74 -9.51 13.65 -4.26
N GLN A 75 -10.63 12.98 -4.50
CA GLN A 75 -11.76 13.56 -5.23
C GLN A 75 -12.40 14.71 -4.46
N GLU A 76 -12.63 14.55 -3.16
CA GLU A 76 -13.15 15.60 -2.27
C GLU A 76 -12.19 16.79 -2.15
N GLN A 77 -10.87 16.55 -2.03
CA GLN A 77 -9.89 17.63 -2.02
C GLN A 77 -9.80 18.36 -3.37
N ASN A 78 -9.92 17.65 -4.49
CA ASN A 78 -9.97 18.27 -5.82
C ASN A 78 -11.28 19.07 -6.03
N LEU A 79 -12.38 18.65 -5.42
CA LEU A 79 -13.65 19.38 -5.39
C LEU A 79 -13.55 20.64 -4.52
N ALA A 80 -12.96 20.55 -3.32
CA ALA A 80 -12.77 21.69 -2.42
C ALA A 80 -11.85 22.78 -3.01
N VAL A 81 -10.84 22.41 -3.80
CA VAL A 81 -9.98 23.38 -4.52
C VAL A 81 -10.73 24.08 -5.67
N SER A 82 -11.79 23.46 -6.19
CA SER A 82 -12.59 24.04 -7.29
C SER A 82 -13.68 24.98 -6.78
N GLU A 83 -14.09 24.88 -5.51
CA GLU A 83 -15.12 25.73 -4.88
C GLU A 83 -14.56 27.01 -4.23
N GLU A 84 -13.24 27.18 -4.13
CA GLU A 84 -12.61 28.43 -3.64
C GLU A 84 -12.44 29.51 -4.73
N ILE A 85 -12.93 29.25 -5.95
CA ILE A 85 -13.01 30.22 -7.06
C ILE A 85 -14.49 30.44 -7.42
N ASP A 86 -15.23 31.10 -6.54
CA ASP A 86 -16.47 31.82 -6.87
C ASP A 86 -16.62 33.07 -5.97
#